data_AF-A0A6L6XZM8-F1
#
_entry.id   AF-A0A6L6XZM8-F1
#
_cell.length_a   1.000
_cell.length_b   1.000
_cell.length_c   1.000
_cell.angle_alpha   90.00
_cell.angle_beta   90.00
_cell.angle_gamma   90.00
#
_symmetry.space_group_name_H-M   'P 1'
#
loop_
_entity.id
_entity.type
_entity.pdbx_description
1 polymer ?
#
loop_
_entity_poly.entity_id
_entity_poly.type
_entity_poly.pdbx_seq_one_letter_code
_entity_poly.pdbx_strand_id
1 'polypeptide(L)'
;MIFILVWLIAMGTSELLLWSYSYLHILSPVIYVTLCLMYLYQRKKIRHCPDLSINEQKIRVLRLGIVFLIAMLIMLALTVHINVLISLYGNL
;
A
#
# COMPACT_ATOMS: atom_id res chain seq x y z
N MET A 1 7.78 11.51 -4.54
CA MET A 1 8.90 10.64 -4.16
C MET A 1 8.67 10.01 -2.80
N ILE A 2 8.36 10.78 -1.75
CA ILE A 2 8.12 10.25 -0.39
C ILE A 2 7.11 9.07 -0.36
N PHE A 3 5.93 9.20 -0.97
CA PHE A 3 4.94 8.10 -0.99
C PHE A 3 5.43 6.80 -1.66
N ILE A 4 6.32 6.90 -2.66
CA ILE A 4 6.89 5.72 -3.34
C ILE A 4 7.95 5.06 -2.46
N LEU A 5 8.75 5.85 -1.74
CA LEU A 5 9.71 5.33 -0.76
C LEU A 5 9.00 4.60 0.39
N VAL A 6 7.93 5.20 0.93
CA VAL A 6 7.12 4.55 1.98
C VAL A 6 6.50 3.25 1.47
N TRP A 7 6.04 3.24 0.22
CA TRP A 7 5.52 2.02 -0.42
C TRP A 7 6.58 0.92 -0.55
N LEU A 8 7.80 1.25 -1.00
CA LEU A 8 8.92 0.31 -1.08
C LEU A 8 9.25 -0.30 0.29
N ILE A 9 9.29 0.52 1.33
CA ILE A 9 9.56 0.05 2.69
C ILE A 9 8.43 -0.87 3.17
N ALA A 10 7.16 -0.48 2.98
CA ALA A 10 6.02 -1.27 3.42
C ALA A 10 5.89 -2.61 2.68
N MET A 11 6.22 -2.64 1.38
CA MET A 11 6.27 -3.86 0.59
C MET A 11 7.40 -4.77 1.07
N GLY A 12 8.62 -4.24 1.22
CA GLY A 12 9.77 -5.02 1.66
C GLY A 12 9.62 -5.59 3.07
N THR A 13 9.06 -4.82 4.01
CA THR A 13 8.78 -5.34 5.36
C THR A 13 7.73 -6.43 5.35
N SER A 14 6.69 -6.30 4.51
CA SER A 14 5.64 -7.31 4.39
C SER A 14 6.16 -8.61 3.75
N GLU A 15 7.05 -8.51 2.76
CA GLU A 15 7.71 -9.69 2.17
C GLU A 15 8.60 -10.42 3.17
N LEU A 16 9.41 -9.68 3.94
CA LEU A 16 10.26 -10.28 4.98
C LEU A 16 9.43 -11.01 6.05
N LEU A 17 8.28 -10.45 6.44
CA LEU A 17 7.37 -11.07 7.41
C LEU A 17 6.66 -12.32 6.86
N LEU A 18 6.40 -12.36 5.55
CA LEU A 18 5.68 -13.46 4.90
C LEU A 18 6.62 -14.48 4.24
N TRP A 19 7.94 -14.30 4.34
CA TRP A 19 8.94 -15.14 3.69
C TRP A 19 8.77 -16.64 4.02
N SER A 20 8.41 -16.94 5.28
CA SER A 20 8.14 -18.30 5.75
C SER A 20 6.91 -18.96 5.10
N TYR A 21 6.08 -18.20 4.39
CA TYR A 21 4.80 -18.66 3.84
C TYR A 21 4.75 -18.43 2.32
N SER A 22 5.16 -19.45 1.55
CA SER A 22 5.35 -19.36 0.10
C SER A 22 4.16 -18.79 -0.69
N TYR A 23 2.92 -19.12 -0.30
CA TYR A 23 1.73 -18.65 -1.01
C TYR A 23 1.40 -17.17 -0.71
N LEU A 24 1.62 -16.72 0.52
CA LEU A 24 1.37 -15.34 0.94
C LEU A 24 2.47 -14.41 0.43
N HIS A 25 3.70 -14.92 0.28
CA HIS A 25 4.81 -14.17 -0.30
C HIS A 25 4.55 -13.74 -1.75
N ILE A 26 3.82 -14.52 -2.54
CA ILE A 26 3.47 -14.15 -3.92
C ILE A 26 2.28 -13.18 -3.96
N LEU A 27 1.30 -13.38 -3.08
CA LEU A 27 0.07 -12.56 -3.06
C LEU A 27 0.33 -11.12 -2.59
N SER A 28 1.14 -10.95 -1.53
CA SER A 28 1.49 -9.66 -0.95
C SER A 28 2.02 -8.63 -1.97
N PRO A 29 3.09 -8.91 -2.73
CA PRO A 29 3.66 -7.96 -3.69
C PRO A 29 2.67 -7.60 -4.80
N VAL A 30 1.86 -8.54 -5.27
CA VAL A 30 0.82 -8.26 -6.26
C VAL A 30 -0.17 -7.22 -5.73
N ILE A 31 -0.64 -7.35 -4.49
CA ILE A 31 -1.56 -6.39 -3.87
C ILE A 31 -0.89 -5.01 -3.72
N TYR A 32 0.35 -4.97 -3.22
CA TYR A 32 1.10 -3.71 -3.06
C TYR A 32 1.34 -3.00 -4.39
N VAL A 33 1.70 -3.72 -5.46
CA VAL A 33 1.89 -3.15 -6.81
C VAL A 33 0.57 -2.61 -7.36
N THR A 34 -0.52 -3.36 -7.19
CA THR A 34 -1.84 -2.94 -7.68
C THR A 34 -2.31 -1.65 -7.00
N LEU A 35 -2.12 -1.53 -5.68
CA LEU A 35 -2.39 -0.31 -4.92
C LEU A 35 -1.56 0.88 -5.41
N CYS A 36 -0.27 0.66 -5.71
CA CYS A 36 0.61 1.70 -6.23
C CYS A 36 0.17 2.18 -7.61
N LEU A 37 -0.16 1.26 -8.52
CA LEU A 37 -0.67 1.60 -9.86
C LEU A 37 -1.98 2.40 -9.77
N MET A 38 -2.90 1.97 -8.89
CA MET A 38 -4.17 2.68 -8.67
C MET A 38 -3.93 4.10 -8.13
N TYR A 39 -3.01 4.28 -7.19
CA TYR A 39 -2.61 5.59 -6.68
C TYR A 39 -2.04 6.49 -7.79
N LEU A 40 -1.11 5.97 -8.60
CA LEU A 40 -0.50 6.71 -9.70
C LEU A 40 -1.53 7.11 -10.77
N TYR A 41 -2.44 6.19 -11.09
CA TYR A 41 -3.53 6.43 -12.04
C TYR A 41 -4.46 7.55 -11.57
N GLN A 42 -4.95 7.46 -10.32
CA GLN A 42 -5.82 8.50 -9.75
C GLN A 42 -5.11 9.85 -9.63
N ARG A 43 -3.82 9.84 -9.26
CA ARG A 43 -3.00 11.06 -9.21
C ARG A 43 -2.85 11.71 -10.59
N LYS A 44 -2.66 10.92 -11.65
CA LYS A 44 -2.59 11.43 -13.03
C LYS A 44 -3.94 12.00 -13.47
N LYS A 45 -5.05 11.30 -13.16
CA LYS A 45 -6.41 11.74 -13.45
C LYS A 45 -6.74 13.10 -12.81
N ILE A 46 -6.39 13.30 -11.53
CA ILE A 46 -6.64 14.57 -10.82
C ILE A 46 -5.82 15.72 -11.45
N ARG A 47 -4.57 15.46 -11.85
CA ARG A 47 -3.71 16.49 -12.46
C ARG A 47 -4.16 16.93 -13.86
N HIS A 48 -4.80 16.05 -14.62
CA HIS A 48 -5.25 16.33 -15.99
C HIS A 48 -6.72 16.74 -16.05
N CYS A 49 -7.34 17.08 -14.92
CA CYS A 49 -8.75 17.49 -14.88
C CYS A 49 -8.83 19.02 -15.08
N PRO A 50 -9.31 19.50 -16.24
CA PRO A 50 -9.31 20.93 -16.57
C PRO A 50 -10.32 21.73 -15.73
N ASP A 51 -11.35 21.06 -15.19
CA ASP A 51 -12.43 21.69 -14.42
C ASP A 51 -12.03 22.08 -12.99
N LEU A 52 -10.86 21.62 -12.50
CA LEU A 52 -10.44 21.91 -11.13
C LEU A 52 -9.43 23.05 -11.05
N SER A 53 -9.64 23.92 -10.06
CA SER A 53 -8.65 24.94 -9.70
C SER A 53 -7.34 24.30 -9.19
N ILE A 54 -6.22 25.00 -9.36
CA ILE A 54 -4.88 24.52 -8.93
C ILE A 54 -4.86 24.14 -7.44
N ASN A 55 -5.57 24.88 -6.60
CA ASN A 55 -5.64 24.59 -5.16
C ASN A 55 -6.47 23.34 -4.85
N GLU A 56 -7.61 23.15 -5.52
CA GLU A 56 -8.42 21.93 -5.36
C GLU A 56 -7.68 20.68 -5.83
N GLN A 57 -6.94 20.77 -6.95
CA GLN A 57 -6.10 19.68 -7.41
C GLN A 57 -5.05 19.29 -6.36
N LYS A 58 -4.39 20.27 -5.72
CA LYS A 58 -3.42 20.02 -4.64
C LYS A 58 -4.07 19.32 -3.45
N ILE A 59 -5.23 19.80 -2.99
CA ILE A 59 -5.96 19.20 -1.86
C ILE A 59 -6.39 17.76 -2.18
N ARG A 60 -6.92 17.49 -3.37
CA ARG A 60 -7.32 16.14 -3.77
C ARG A 60 -6.14 15.19 -3.88
N VAL A 61 -5.00 15.64 -4.43
CA VAL A 61 -3.77 14.83 -4.49
C VAL A 61 -3.25 14.54 -3.07
N LEU A 62 -3.34 15.49 -2.15
CA LEU A 62 -2.94 15.30 -0.76
C LEU A 62 -3.85 14.28 -0.05
N ARG A 63 -5.17 14.43 -0.20
CA ARG A 63 -6.16 13.48 0.35
C ARG A 63 -5.94 12.08 -0.21
N LEU A 64 -5.66 11.95 -1.51
CA LEU A 64 -5.32 10.67 -2.13
C LEU A 64 -4.05 10.06 -1.52
N GLY A 65 -3.02 10.88 -1.27
CA GLY A 65 -1.80 10.44 -0.59
C GLY A 65 -2.05 9.92 0.82
N ILE A 66 -2.93 10.58 1.58
CA ILE A 66 -3.32 10.16 2.93
C ILE A 66 -4.06 8.81 2.87
N VAL A 67 -5.03 8.66 1.97
CA VAL A 67 -5.76 7.39 1.81
C VAL A 67 -4.80 6.26 1.42
N PHE A 68 -3.84 6.52 0.53
CA PHE A 68 -2.82 5.56 0.14
C PHE A 68 -1.94 5.13 1.33
N LEU A 69 -1.52 6.07 2.18
CA LEU A 69 -0.79 5.80 3.43
C LEU A 69 -1.60 4.91 4.38
N ILE A 70 -2.87 5.25 4.61
CA ILE A 70 -3.76 4.49 5.49
C ILE A 70 -3.94 3.06 4.96
N ALA A 71 -4.14 2.89 3.65
CA ALA A 71 -4.27 1.57 3.04
C ALA A 71 -3.01 0.72 3.24
N MET A 72 -1.81 1.31 3.09
CA MET A 72 -0.55 0.60 3.36
C MET A 72 -0.38 0.19 4.82
N LEU A 73 -0.80 1.05 5.77
CA LEU A 73 -0.76 0.73 7.19
C LEU A 73 -1.71 -0.43 7.54
N ILE A 74 -2.92 -0.44 6.97
CA ILE A 74 -3.89 -1.53 7.16
C ILE A 74 -3.31 -2.85 6.61
N MET A 75 -2.73 -2.82 5.40
CA MET A 75 -2.09 -3.99 4.79
C MET A 75 -0.94 -4.53 5.64
N LEU A 76 -0.10 -3.64 6.18
CA LEU A 76 1.00 -4.03 7.07
C LEU A 76 0.48 -4.63 8.37
N ALA A 77 -0.54 -4.02 8.98
CA ALA A 77 -1.18 -4.54 10.19
C ALA A 77 -1.79 -5.93 9.96
N LEU A 78 -2.47 -6.14 8.84
CA LEU A 78 -3.00 -7.46 8.45
C LEU A 78 -1.88 -8.47 8.28
N THR A 79 -0.78 -8.09 7.61
CA THR A 79 0.39 -8.96 7.42
C THR A 79 1.00 -9.41 8.75
N VAL A 80 1.13 -8.48 9.69
CA VAL A 80 1.60 -8.79 11.06
C VAL A 80 0.63 -9.72 11.77
N HIS A 81 -0.68 -9.47 11.70
CA HIS A 81 -1.69 -10.33 12.33
C HIS A 81 -1.68 -11.74 11.75
N ILE A 82 -1.55 -11.88 10.43
CA ILE A 82 -1.46 -13.18 9.75
C ILE A 82 -0.20 -13.92 10.22
N ASN A 83 0.95 -13.26 10.25
CA ASN A 83 2.19 -13.88 10.72
C ASN A 83 2.09 -14.35 12.18
N VAL A 84 1.53 -13.52 13.07
CA VAL A 84 1.31 -13.88 14.49
C VAL A 84 0.33 -15.03 14.62
N LEU A 85 -0.78 -15.01 13.88
CA LEU A 85 -1.78 -16.08 13.90
C LEU A 85 -1.16 -17.41 13.46
N ILE A 86 -0.46 -17.43 12.32
CA ILE A 86 0.15 -18.66 11.84
C ILE A 86 1.27 -19.13 12.79
N SER A 87 2.06 -18.22 13.37
CA SER A 87 3.07 -18.60 14.36
C SER A 87 2.49 -19.18 15.66
N LEU A 88 1.29 -18.77 16.07
CA LEU A 88 0.61 -19.30 17.26
C LEU A 88 -0.07 -20.64 16.98
N TYR A 89 -0.73 -20.79 15.83
CA TYR A 89 -1.48 -22.00 15.47
C TYR A 89 -0.61 -23.07 14.80
N GLY A 90 0.50 -22.71 14.15
CA GLY A 90 1.43 -23.67 13.54
C GLY A 90 2.41 -24.30 14.52
N ASN A 91 2.43 -23.84 15.78
CA ASN A 91 3.21 -24.42 16.89
C ASN A 91 2.35 -25.30 17.83
N LEU A 92 1.09 -25.56 17.47
CA LEU A 92 0.20 -26.55 18.09
C LEU A 92 0.17 -27.81 17.23
#